data_AF-A0A9X2JIR0-F1
#
_entry.id   AF-A0A9X2JIR0-F1
#
_cell.length_a   1.000
_cell.length_b   1.000
_cell.length_c   1.000
_cell.angle_alpha   90.00
_cell.angle_beta   90.00
_cell.angle_gamma   90.00
#
_symmetry.space_group_name_H-M   'P 1'
#
loop_
_entity.id
_entity.type
_entity.pdbx_description
1 polymer ?
#
loop_
_entity_poly.entity_id
_entity_poly.type
_entity_poly.pdbx_seq_one_letter_code
_entity_poly.pdbx_strand_id
1 'polypeptide(L)'
;MSSLATDNLAQLIRKKHQVLLQLRDIGLRQQQAVEAKATSTVLQLLGAKQHLIAALQMVERNLRPFQAEDPESRTWRNAEERAACARQQAECQQLLTEVMQLERDQEAKMVERRDQVAAQLRRANSAHQAASAYSQHRTPHSHAPISAPTAPPSHLDLSTGGR
;
A
#
# COMPACT_ATOMS: atom_id res chain seq x y z
N MET A 1 3.94 -9.60 49.53
CA MET A 1 3.53 -10.00 48.17
C MET A 1 3.43 -8.82 47.19
N SER A 2 3.37 -7.56 47.64
CA SER A 2 3.19 -6.37 46.80
C SER A 2 4.36 -6.00 45.87
N SER A 3 5.61 -6.36 46.20
CA SER A 3 6.75 -6.14 45.29
C SER A 3 6.62 -6.89 43.96
N LEU A 4 6.05 -8.09 43.96
CA LEU A 4 5.90 -8.89 42.74
C LEU A 4 4.95 -8.22 41.74
N ALA A 5 3.97 -7.45 42.22
CA ALA A 5 3.04 -6.70 41.39
C ALA A 5 3.75 -5.53 40.68
N THR A 6 4.56 -4.75 41.39
CA THR A 6 5.33 -3.64 40.80
C THR A 6 6.46 -4.13 39.88
N ASP A 7 7.03 -5.30 40.16
CA ASP A 7 7.99 -5.96 39.26
C ASP A 7 7.32 -6.36 37.93
N ASN A 8 6.12 -6.93 37.99
CA ASN A 8 5.35 -7.28 36.80
C ASN A 8 4.96 -6.02 35.99
N LEU A 9 4.50 -4.96 36.67
CA LEU A 9 4.23 -3.67 36.03
C LEU A 9 5.47 -3.13 35.29
N ALA A 10 6.63 -3.14 35.94
CA ALA A 10 7.88 -2.70 35.33
C ALA A 10 8.25 -3.54 34.10
N GLN A 11 8.07 -4.87 34.16
CA GLN A 11 8.28 -5.76 33.01
C GLN A 11 7.31 -5.47 31.86
N LEU A 12 6.03 -5.24 32.16
CA LEU A 12 5.04 -4.89 31.14
C LEU A 12 5.37 -3.56 30.46
N ILE A 13 5.80 -2.55 31.20
CA ILE A 13 6.22 -1.26 30.63
C ILE A 13 7.49 -1.44 29.79
N ARG A 14 8.47 -2.27 30.22
CA ARG A 14 9.67 -2.59 29.41
C ARG A 14 9.27 -3.24 28.08
N LYS A 15 8.33 -4.20 28.14
CA LYS A 15 7.83 -4.88 26.95
C LYS A 15 7.09 -3.91 26.02
N LYS A 16 6.25 -3.02 26.57
CA LYS A 16 5.59 -1.95 25.81
C LYS A 16 6.61 -1.08 25.08
N HIS A 17 7.64 -0.63 25.80
CA HIS A 17 8.71 0.20 25.27
C HIS A 17 9.43 -0.49 24.09
N GLN A 18 9.82 -1.76 24.26
CA GLN A 18 10.47 -2.54 23.21
C GLN A 18 9.60 -2.68 21.95
N VAL A 19 8.30 -2.98 22.11
CA VAL A 19 7.38 -3.09 20.97
C VAL A 19 7.22 -1.75 20.25
N LEU A 20 7.17 -0.63 20.98
CA LEU A 20 7.08 0.70 20.39
C LEU A 20 8.35 1.10 19.62
N LEU A 21 9.54 0.77 20.14
CA LEU A 21 10.79 0.94 19.40
C LEU A 21 10.78 0.15 18.08
N GLN A 22 10.36 -1.11 18.13
CA GLN A 22 10.27 -1.95 16.93
C GLN A 22 9.25 -1.40 15.93
N LEU A 23 8.11 -0.89 16.40
CA LEU A 23 7.10 -0.25 15.54
C LEU A 23 7.67 0.99 14.85
N ARG A 24 8.40 1.83 15.58
CA ARG A 24 9.09 3.00 15.01
C ARG A 24 10.10 2.58 13.95
N ASP A 25 10.94 1.58 14.24
CA ASP A 25 11.97 1.10 13.31
C ASP A 25 11.36 0.52 12.03
N ILE A 26 10.26 -0.24 12.15
CA ILE A 26 9.51 -0.71 10.97
C ILE A 26 8.91 0.47 10.21
N GLY A 27 8.36 1.47 10.90
CA GLY A 27 7.91 2.72 10.31
C GLY A 27 9.02 3.33 9.45
N LEU A 28 10.18 3.64 10.03
CA LEU A 28 11.30 4.24 9.30
C LEU A 28 11.73 3.41 8.07
N ARG A 29 11.78 2.07 8.19
CA ARG A 29 12.07 1.18 7.06
C ARG A 29 10.99 1.20 5.98
N GLN A 30 9.72 1.26 6.37
CA GLN A 30 8.60 1.36 5.43
C GLN A 30 8.68 2.66 4.63
N GLN A 31 9.05 3.78 5.27
CA GLN A 31 9.26 5.05 4.59
C GLN A 31 10.33 4.91 3.50
N GLN A 32 11.49 4.34 3.83
CA GLN A 32 12.58 4.10 2.88
C GLN A 32 12.13 3.19 1.72
N ALA A 33 11.36 2.14 2.00
CA ALA A 33 10.85 1.23 0.97
C ALA A 33 9.82 1.89 0.04
N VAL A 34 8.97 2.78 0.57
CA VAL A 34 8.02 3.57 -0.22
C VAL A 34 8.78 4.51 -1.16
N GLU A 35 9.80 5.21 -0.65
CA GLU A 35 10.67 6.11 -1.43
C GLU A 35 11.46 5.35 -2.52
N ALA A 36 11.99 4.17 -2.18
CA ALA A 36 12.69 3.27 -3.11
C ALA A 36 11.77 2.52 -4.09
N LYS A 37 10.45 2.75 -4.04
CA LYS A 37 9.44 2.07 -4.86
C LYS A 37 9.38 0.54 -4.69
N ALA A 38 9.94 -0.01 -3.62
CA ALA A 38 10.04 -1.44 -3.36
C ALA A 38 8.74 -2.04 -2.76
N THR A 39 7.73 -2.29 -3.62
CA THR A 39 6.37 -2.71 -3.18
C THR A 39 6.35 -4.03 -2.41
N SER A 40 7.17 -5.02 -2.78
CA SER A 40 7.26 -6.31 -2.07
C SER A 40 7.75 -6.13 -0.63
N THR A 41 8.76 -5.28 -0.43
CA THR A 41 9.27 -4.92 0.90
C THR A 41 8.22 -4.21 1.73
N VAL A 42 7.44 -3.30 1.14
CA VAL A 42 6.33 -2.63 1.84
C VAL A 42 5.31 -3.65 2.35
N LEU A 43 4.91 -4.63 1.54
CA LEU A 43 3.96 -5.67 1.95
C LEU A 43 4.49 -6.55 3.08
N GLN A 44 5.77 -6.93 3.04
CA GLN A 44 6.42 -7.69 4.11
C GLN A 44 6.44 -6.90 5.44
N LEU A 45 6.78 -5.61 5.37
CA LEU A 45 6.82 -4.73 6.53
C LEU A 45 5.44 -4.51 7.15
N LEU A 46 4.37 -4.48 6.34
CA LEU A 46 2.99 -4.41 6.85
C LEU A 46 2.61 -5.65 7.68
N GLY A 47 2.97 -6.85 7.23
CA GLY A 47 2.74 -8.08 8.00
C GLY A 47 3.45 -8.06 9.36
N ALA A 48 4.73 -7.67 9.36
CA ALA A 48 5.50 -7.53 10.59
C ALA A 48 4.92 -6.46 11.54
N LYS A 49 4.47 -5.31 11.00
CA LYS A 49 3.78 -4.25 11.76
C LYS A 49 2.51 -4.78 12.43
N GLN A 50 1.69 -5.56 11.72
CA GLN A 50 0.46 -6.13 12.28
C GLN A 50 0.71 -7.04 13.49
N HIS A 51 1.79 -7.84 13.44
CA HIS A 51 2.21 -8.67 14.59
C HIS A 51 2.62 -7.83 15.79
N LEU A 52 3.37 -6.75 15.58
CA LEU A 52 3.76 -5.84 16.66
C LEU A 52 2.56 -5.08 17.25
N ILE A 53 1.61 -4.65 16.42
CA ILE A 53 0.36 -4.02 16.90
C ILE A 53 -0.40 -5.00 17.81
N ALA A 54 -0.55 -6.27 17.39
CA ALA A 54 -1.20 -7.28 18.22
C ALA A 54 -0.46 -7.52 19.54
N ALA A 55 0.88 -7.53 19.51
CA ALA A 55 1.72 -7.64 20.70
C ALA A 55 1.53 -6.43 21.64
N LEU A 56 1.49 -5.21 21.11
CA LEU A 56 1.25 -3.99 21.88
C LEU A 56 -0.13 -4.03 22.54
N GLN A 57 -1.18 -4.39 21.79
CA GLN A 57 -2.53 -4.52 22.33
C GLN A 57 -2.61 -5.55 23.47
N MET A 58 -1.85 -6.64 23.38
CA MET A 58 -1.78 -7.63 24.45
C MET A 58 -1.11 -7.06 25.70
N VAL A 59 -0.02 -6.30 25.55
CA VAL A 59 0.64 -5.62 26.67
C VAL A 59 -0.29 -4.61 27.33
N GLU A 60 -0.99 -3.79 26.54
CA GLU A 60 -1.98 -2.83 27.06
C GLU A 60 -3.09 -3.50 27.86
N ARG A 61 -3.63 -4.63 27.37
CA ARG A 61 -4.63 -5.42 28.12
C ARG A 61 -4.09 -5.86 29.48
N ASN A 62 -2.84 -6.31 29.53
CA ASN A 62 -2.20 -6.75 30.77
C ASN A 62 -1.83 -5.58 31.70
N LEU A 63 -1.71 -4.36 31.18
CA LEU A 63 -1.49 -3.15 31.97
C LEU A 63 -2.77 -2.60 32.61
N ARG A 64 -3.95 -2.90 32.06
CA ARG A 64 -5.25 -2.38 32.56
C ARG A 64 -5.48 -2.57 34.07
N PRO A 65 -5.18 -3.73 34.69
CA PRO A 65 -5.40 -3.89 36.12
C PRO A 65 -4.62 -2.86 36.95
N PHE A 66 -3.37 -2.58 36.55
CA PHE A 66 -2.52 -1.62 37.25
C PHE A 66 -2.98 -0.16 37.05
N GLN A 67 -3.69 0.16 35.97
CA GLN A 67 -4.25 1.49 35.74
C GLN A 67 -5.44 1.80 36.66
N ALA A 68 -6.15 0.77 37.12
CA ALA A 68 -7.27 0.93 38.05
C ALA A 68 -6.81 1.05 39.52
N GLU A 69 -5.54 0.75 39.81
CA GLU A 69 -4.94 0.90 41.14
C GLU A 69 -4.41 2.31 41.36
N ASP A 70 -4.54 2.82 42.60
CA ASP A 70 -3.94 4.09 43.02
C ASP A 70 -2.40 4.00 42.91
N PRO A 71 -1.75 4.83 42.07
CA PRO A 71 -0.29 4.86 41.93
C PRO A 71 0.47 5.06 43.24
N GLU A 72 -0.11 5.80 44.19
CA GLU A 72 0.55 6.10 45.47
C GLU A 72 0.48 4.94 46.46
N SER A 73 -0.50 4.05 46.32
CA SER A 73 -0.61 2.84 47.14
C SER A 73 0.37 1.72 46.75
N ARG A 74 1.09 1.86 45.63
CA ARG A 74 1.98 0.81 45.10
C ARG A 74 3.25 0.67 45.92
N THR A 75 3.54 -0.55 46.37
CA THR A 75 4.79 -0.87 47.08
C THR A 75 5.91 -1.20 46.08
N TRP A 76 6.94 -0.36 46.04
CA TRP A 76 8.12 -0.55 45.19
C TRP A 76 9.27 -1.16 46.00
N ARG A 77 10.16 -1.90 45.32
CA ARG A 77 11.40 -2.42 45.95
C ARG A 77 12.30 -1.30 46.49
N ASN A 78 12.41 -0.21 45.73
CA ASN A 78 13.13 1.00 46.10
C ASN A 78 12.62 2.19 45.25
N ALA A 79 13.06 3.40 45.60
CA ALA A 79 12.67 4.62 44.88
C ALA A 79 13.23 4.69 43.45
N GLU A 80 14.36 4.04 43.19
CA GLU A 80 15.01 4.02 41.88
C GLU A 80 14.19 3.25 40.84
N GLU A 81 13.67 2.07 41.19
CA GLU A 81 12.78 1.26 40.34
C GLU A 81 11.48 2.01 40.02
N ARG A 82 10.92 2.74 40.99
CA ARG A 82 9.75 3.61 40.75
C ARG A 82 10.08 4.70 39.74
N ALA A 83 11.20 5.39 39.91
CA ALA A 83 11.63 6.45 39.01
C ALA A 83 11.96 5.92 37.61
N ALA A 84 12.64 4.79 37.50
CA ALA A 84 12.94 4.15 36.22
C ALA A 84 11.67 3.75 35.47
N CYS A 85 10.71 3.15 36.17
CA CYS A 85 9.43 2.77 35.60
C CYS A 85 8.63 4.00 35.11
N ALA A 86 8.62 5.09 35.89
CA ALA A 86 7.98 6.34 35.50
C ALA A 86 8.63 6.99 34.26
N ARG A 87 9.98 7.02 34.19
CA ARG A 87 10.70 7.52 33.01
C ARG A 87 10.35 6.72 31.76
N GLN A 88 10.41 5.40 31.85
CA GLN A 88 10.13 4.53 30.71
C GLN A 88 8.66 4.63 30.25
N GLN A 89 7.73 4.85 31.17
CA GLN A 89 6.33 5.12 30.82
C GLN A 89 6.19 6.44 30.03
N ALA A 90 6.92 7.48 30.42
CA ALA A 90 6.95 8.75 29.68
C ALA A 90 7.57 8.57 28.29
N GLU A 91 8.67 7.83 28.18
CA GLU A 91 9.29 7.47 26.89
C GLU A 91 8.32 6.68 26.00
N CYS A 92 7.57 5.72 26.56
CA CYS A 92 6.52 5.02 25.82
C CYS A 92 5.47 5.97 25.25
N GLN A 93 5.08 7.00 26.00
CA GLN A 93 4.11 7.98 25.52
C GLN A 93 4.67 8.81 24.36
N GLN A 94 5.94 9.21 24.43
CA GLN A 94 6.63 9.92 23.34
C GLN A 94 6.74 9.04 22.08
N LEU A 95 7.20 7.79 22.24
CA LEU A 95 7.31 6.83 21.14
C LEU A 95 5.97 6.55 20.49
N LEU A 96 4.89 6.43 21.26
CA LEU A 96 3.56 6.21 20.71
C LEU A 96 3.13 7.40 19.83
N THR A 97 3.36 8.63 20.29
CA THR A 97 3.08 9.83 19.49
C THR A 97 3.91 9.86 18.20
N GLU A 98 5.20 9.50 18.28
CA GLU A 98 6.09 9.41 17.14
C GLU A 98 5.61 8.36 16.12
N VAL A 99 5.30 7.15 16.57
CA VAL A 99 4.75 6.07 15.73
C VAL A 99 3.45 6.52 15.07
N MET A 100 2.53 7.11 15.81
CA MET A 100 1.26 7.61 15.24
C MET A 100 1.44 8.72 14.21
N GLN A 101 2.50 9.54 14.33
CA GLN A 101 2.84 10.54 13.31
C GLN A 101 3.42 9.86 12.06
N LEU A 102 4.36 8.94 12.23
CA LEU A 102 4.93 8.16 11.13
C LEU A 102 3.85 7.42 10.33
N GLU A 103 2.89 6.78 11.00
CA GLU A 103 1.79 6.06 10.33
C GLU A 103 0.94 6.99 9.46
N ARG A 104 0.54 8.16 10.00
CA ARG A 104 -0.27 9.13 9.26
C ARG A 104 0.45 9.65 8.01
N ASP A 105 1.73 9.97 8.14
CA ASP A 105 2.52 10.48 7.02
C ASP A 105 2.72 9.42 5.94
N GLN A 106 2.88 8.15 6.34
CA GLN A 106 3.04 7.03 5.42
C GLN A 106 1.75 6.66 4.71
N GLU A 107 0.63 6.67 5.41
CA GLU A 107 -0.68 6.46 4.82
C GLU A 107 -0.96 7.48 3.72
N ALA A 108 -0.72 8.77 4.01
CA ALA A 108 -0.88 9.84 3.04
C ALA A 108 -0.02 9.61 1.78
N LYS A 109 1.27 9.30 1.94
CA LYS A 109 2.18 9.01 0.82
C LYS A 109 1.74 7.78 0.00
N MET A 110 1.25 6.73 0.67
CA MET A 110 0.77 5.51 0.01
C MET A 110 -0.49 5.77 -0.81
N VAL A 111 -1.43 6.56 -0.28
CA VAL A 111 -2.65 6.98 -0.99
C VAL A 111 -2.29 7.81 -2.22
N GLU A 112 -1.41 8.81 -2.07
CA GLU A 112 -0.95 9.63 -3.18
C GLU A 112 -0.31 8.76 -4.28
N ARG A 113 0.56 7.83 -3.91
CA ARG A 113 1.21 6.92 -4.85
C ARG A 113 0.21 6.03 -5.59
N ARG A 114 -0.79 5.49 -4.88
CA ARG A 114 -1.88 4.70 -5.50
C ARG A 114 -2.58 5.52 -6.58
N ASP A 115 -2.91 6.77 -6.29
CA ASP A 115 -3.65 7.63 -7.20
C ASP A 115 -2.81 8.02 -8.42
N GLN A 116 -1.51 8.26 -8.23
CA GLN A 116 -0.55 8.47 -9.33
C GLN A 116 -0.48 7.26 -10.27
N VAL A 117 -0.36 6.05 -9.72
CA VAL A 117 -0.34 4.80 -10.51
C VAL A 117 -1.66 4.61 -11.27
N ALA A 118 -2.80 4.85 -10.63
CA ALA A 118 -4.10 4.76 -11.27
C ALA A 118 -4.23 5.77 -12.44
N ALA A 119 -3.73 7.00 -12.28
CA ALA A 119 -3.72 7.99 -13.34
C ALA A 119 -2.80 7.58 -14.51
N GLN A 120 -1.64 7.01 -14.22
CA GLN A 120 -0.72 6.48 -15.24
C GLN A 120 -1.38 5.34 -16.04
N LEU A 121 -2.04 4.39 -15.37
CA LEU A 121 -2.77 3.30 -16.02
C LEU A 121 -3.87 3.83 -16.94
N ARG A 122 -4.68 4.80 -16.47
CA ARG A 122 -5.73 5.42 -17.30
C ARG A 122 -5.15 6.06 -18.55
N ARG A 123 -4.07 6.84 -18.43
CA ARG A 123 -3.40 7.48 -19.57
C ARG A 123 -2.86 6.46 -20.58
N ALA A 124 -2.20 5.40 -20.10
CA ALA A 124 -1.67 4.34 -20.95
C ALA A 124 -2.80 3.63 -21.73
N ASN A 125 -3.92 3.33 -21.05
CA ASN A 125 -5.08 2.70 -21.69
C ASN A 125 -5.72 3.62 -22.74
N SER A 126 -5.91 4.91 -22.43
CA SER A 126 -6.43 5.89 -23.40
C SER A 126 -5.52 6.05 -24.62
N ALA A 127 -4.20 6.09 -24.42
CA ALA A 127 -3.23 6.15 -25.52
C ALA A 127 -3.29 4.89 -26.40
N HIS A 128 -3.42 3.71 -25.79
CA HIS A 128 -3.57 2.45 -26.52
C HIS A 128 -4.87 2.39 -27.33
N GLN A 129 -5.98 2.86 -26.76
CA GLN A 129 -7.27 2.97 -27.46
C GLN A 129 -7.21 3.93 -28.65
N ALA A 130 -6.61 5.11 -28.47
CA ALA A 130 -6.43 6.06 -29.55
C ALA A 130 -5.54 5.51 -30.68
N ALA A 131 -4.40 4.90 -30.34
CA ALA A 131 -3.52 4.26 -31.31
C ALA A 131 -4.23 3.14 -32.09
N SER A 132 -5.04 2.33 -31.40
CA SER A 132 -5.82 1.26 -32.02
C SER A 132 -6.88 1.81 -32.99
N ALA A 133 -7.60 2.86 -32.62
CA ALA A 133 -8.60 3.51 -33.47
C ALA A 133 -7.98 4.09 -34.76
N TYR A 134 -6.80 4.75 -34.66
CA TYR A 134 -6.09 5.26 -35.82
C TYR A 134 -5.54 4.13 -36.73
N SER A 135 -5.10 3.01 -36.14
CA SER A 135 -4.62 1.87 -36.93
C SER A 135 -5.76 1.18 -37.70
N GLN A 136 -6.97 1.12 -37.14
CA GLN A 136 -8.15 0.57 -37.79
C GLN A 136 -8.65 1.45 -38.96
N HIS A 137 -8.59 2.78 -38.81
CA HIS A 137 -8.91 3.72 -39.89
C HIS A 137 -7.87 3.74 -41.03
N ARG A 138 -6.68 3.16 -40.84
CA ARG A 138 -5.65 3.00 -41.89
C ARG A 138 -5.76 1.70 -42.67
N THR A 139 -6.85 0.94 -42.56
CA THR A 139 -7.15 -0.10 -43.54
C THR A 139 -7.52 0.58 -44.87
N PRO A 140 -6.67 0.51 -45.91
CA PRO A 140 -6.99 1.10 -47.20
C PRO A 140 -8.20 0.33 -47.71
N HIS A 141 -9.31 1.03 -47.96
CA HIS A 141 -10.31 0.49 -48.87
C HIS A 141 -9.59 0.20 -50.18
N SER A 142 -9.38 -1.08 -50.46
CA SER A 142 -8.88 -1.56 -51.73
C SER A 142 -9.87 -1.08 -52.78
N HIS A 143 -9.51 -0.02 -53.48
CA HIS A 143 -10.28 0.51 -54.60
C HIS A 143 -10.24 -0.59 -55.67
N ALA A 144 -11.29 -1.40 -55.74
CA ALA A 144 -11.44 -2.38 -56.81
C ALA A 144 -11.34 -1.62 -58.14
N PRO A 145 -10.45 -2.03 -59.07
CA PRO A 145 -10.39 -1.40 -60.38
C PRO A 145 -11.73 -1.66 -61.08
N ILE A 146 -12.38 -0.59 -61.52
CA ILE A 146 -13.55 -0.64 -62.38
C ILE A 146 -13.09 -1.28 -63.70
N SER A 147 -13.44 -2.55 -63.90
CA SER A 147 -13.27 -3.22 -65.19
C SER A 147 -14.11 -2.49 -66.25
N ALA A 148 -13.44 -2.03 -67.30
CA ALA A 148 -14.06 -1.40 -68.46
C ALA A 148 -14.98 -2.36 -69.23
N PRO A 149 -16.01 -1.87 -69.95
CA PRO A 149 -16.93 -2.72 -70.70
C PRO A 149 -16.27 -3.30 -71.96
N THR A 150 -16.24 -4.63 -72.05
CA THR A 150 -15.89 -5.39 -73.25
C THR A 150 -16.92 -5.18 -74.36
N ALA A 151 -16.45 -4.72 -75.52
CA ALA A 151 -17.20 -4.61 -76.76
C ALA A 151 -17.66 -6.00 -77.28
N PRO A 152 -18.82 -6.11 -77.95
CA PRO A 152 -19.28 -7.37 -78.51
C PRO A 152 -18.64 -7.66 -79.89
N PRO A 153 -18.35 -8.93 -80.23
CA PRO A 153 -17.95 -9.29 -81.60
C PRO A 153 -19.18 -9.45 -82.50
N SER A 154 -19.16 -8.73 -83.62
CA SER A 154 -20.09 -8.81 -84.74
C SER A 154 -19.93 -10.13 -85.48
N HIS A 155 -20.97 -10.96 -85.53
CA HIS A 155 -21.11 -12.03 -86.51
C HIS A 155 -22.53 -11.96 -87.08
N LEU A 156 -22.66 -11.40 -88.28
CA LEU A 156 -23.85 -11.52 -89.11
C LEU A 156 -23.39 -11.99 -90.49
N ASP A 157 -23.58 -13.28 -90.69
CA ASP A 157 -23.42 -13.99 -91.96
C ASP A 157 -24.77 -13.95 -92.69
N LEU A 158 -24.78 -13.48 -93.93
CA LEU A 158 -25.96 -13.46 -94.81
C LEU A 158 -25.55 -14.00 -96.18
N SER A 159 -25.56 -15.32 -96.30
CA SER A 159 -25.57 -16.04 -97.57
C SER A 159 -26.96 -16.62 -97.83
N THR A 160 -27.77 -15.87 -98.57
CA THR A 160 -28.96 -16.27 -99.34
C THR A 160 -29.06 -15.21 -100.45
N GLY A 161 -28.91 -15.47 -101.75
CA GLY A 161 -29.45 -16.52 -102.60
C GLY A 161 -30.48 -15.88 -103.54
N GLY A 162 -30.14 -15.67 -104.82
CA GLY A 162 -31.12 -15.15 -105.80
C GLY A 162 -30.55 -14.77 -107.17
N ARG A 163 -30.49 -15.74 -108.09
CA ARG A 163 -30.91 -15.62 -109.49
C ARG A 163 -31.46 -16.97 -109.94
#